data_AF-A0AAW8D663-F1
#
_entry.id   AF-A0AAW8D663-F1
#
_cell.length_a   1.000
_cell.length_b   1.000
_cell.length_c   1.000
_cell.angle_alpha   90.00
_cell.angle_beta   90.00
_cell.angle_gamma   90.00
#
_symmetry.space_group_name_H-M   'P 1'
#
loop_
_entity.id
_entity.type
_entity.pdbx_description
1 polymer ?
#
loop_
_entity_poly.entity_id
_entity_poly.type
_entity_poly.pdbx_seq_one_letter_code
_entity_poly.pdbx_strand_id
1 'polypeptide(L)'
;MSTAPSPSQSALQAAGPVADTLLGVTGLLVVGAAVIFLGVMALLVFAARRHDGTLHARLWVIGGGVVFPTVVLAALFAYSEWHRPTWRAVPPKDALIVGITAHMWWWEVRYRDPATGAEIATANEIRIPVGRPVYFGLGSADVIHSFWVPALGGKMDMLPGRVQHLLLQADRPGTYRGQCAEYCGEQHARMALHVVAQTPAEFDAWLAAQAKPTAPPSSSSSSSSSSPDIERGREAFLANRCNACHTVRGVSEESRLGPDLTHVGSRLYLGAGTVPNDAENLAAWVAHTQQLKPGARMPSSSERIDAATLQSIAAFLGQLK
;
A
#
# COMPACT_ATOMS: atom_id res chain seq x y z
N MET A 1 4.20 -25.49 7.05
CA MET A 1 4.26 -24.08 6.63
C MET A 1 3.18 -23.86 5.58
N SER A 2 2.03 -23.32 5.97
CA SER A 2 1.00 -22.94 5.00
C SER A 2 1.51 -21.71 4.27
N THR A 3 1.87 -21.85 3.00
CA THR A 3 2.18 -20.70 2.14
C THR A 3 0.90 -19.90 2.01
N ALA A 4 0.75 -18.86 2.83
CA ALA A 4 -0.30 -17.88 2.61
C ALA A 4 -0.19 -17.41 1.15
N PRO A 5 -1.30 -17.38 0.39
CA PRO A 5 -1.26 -16.97 -1.01
C PRO A 5 -0.61 -15.59 -1.09
N SER A 6 0.26 -15.41 -2.09
CA SER A 6 0.93 -14.11 -2.31
C SER A 6 -0.12 -13.01 -2.37
N PRO A 7 0.09 -11.87 -1.68
CA PRO A 7 -0.92 -10.82 -1.63
C PRO A 7 -1.25 -10.33 -3.04
N SER A 8 -2.53 -10.19 -3.38
CA SER A 8 -2.95 -9.86 -4.74
C SER A 8 -2.49 -8.45 -5.11
N GLN A 9 -1.80 -8.33 -6.25
CA GLN A 9 -1.38 -7.05 -6.84
C GLN A 9 -1.86 -6.94 -8.29
N SER A 10 -3.15 -7.10 -8.52
CA SER A 10 -3.71 -7.07 -9.88
C SER A 10 -4.94 -6.18 -9.93
N ALA A 11 -4.95 -5.25 -10.89
CA ALA A 11 -6.13 -4.45 -11.22
C ALA A 11 -7.22 -5.31 -11.90
N LEU A 12 -6.88 -6.52 -12.35
CA LEU A 12 -7.84 -7.47 -12.93
C LEU A 12 -8.48 -8.39 -11.88
N GLN A 13 -8.02 -8.32 -10.62
CA GLN A 13 -8.59 -9.05 -9.48
C GLN A 13 -9.21 -8.04 -8.52
N ALA A 14 -10.33 -7.46 -8.94
CA ALA A 14 -11.04 -6.47 -8.15
C ALA A 14 -11.58 -7.09 -6.83
N ALA A 15 -11.47 -6.32 -5.76
CA ALA A 15 -11.86 -6.71 -4.41
C ALA A 15 -12.54 -5.57 -3.64
N GLY A 16 -13.10 -4.61 -4.37
CA GLY A 16 -13.79 -3.45 -3.83
C GLY A 16 -14.62 -2.75 -4.90
N PRO A 17 -15.61 -1.93 -4.51
CA PRO A 17 -16.58 -1.33 -5.43
C PRO A 17 -15.94 -0.40 -6.47
N VAL A 18 -14.88 0.32 -6.08
CA VAL A 18 -14.13 1.20 -6.99
C VAL A 18 -13.38 0.37 -8.03
N ALA A 19 -12.68 -0.69 -7.63
CA ALA A 19 -11.99 -1.58 -8.54
C ALA A 19 -12.95 -2.32 -9.48
N ASP A 20 -14.10 -2.78 -8.99
CA ASP A 20 -15.12 -3.45 -9.82
C ASP A 20 -15.64 -2.53 -10.93
N THR A 21 -15.89 -1.28 -10.59
CA THR A 21 -16.34 -0.26 -11.54
C THR A 21 -15.28 -0.01 -12.62
N LEU A 22 -14.02 0.14 -12.22
CA LEU A 22 -12.89 0.31 -13.14
C LEU A 22 -12.71 -0.92 -14.04
N LEU A 23 -12.80 -2.13 -13.48
CA LEU A 23 -12.69 -3.38 -14.22
C LEU A 23 -13.79 -3.52 -15.27
N GLY A 24 -15.03 -3.14 -14.95
CA GLY A 24 -16.15 -3.13 -15.89
C GLY A 24 -15.92 -2.19 -17.07
N VAL A 25 -15.46 -0.95 -16.81
CA VAL A 25 -15.13 0.03 -17.86
C VAL A 25 -13.97 -0.47 -18.71
N THR A 26 -12.91 -1.01 -18.09
CA THR A 26 -11.77 -1.61 -18.82
C THR A 26 -12.22 -2.78 -19.70
N GLY A 27 -13.07 -3.67 -19.18
CA GLY A 27 -13.60 -4.79 -19.95
C GLY A 27 -14.38 -4.35 -21.19
N LEU A 28 -15.25 -3.34 -21.04
CA LEU A 28 -15.98 -2.74 -22.17
C LEU A 28 -15.02 -2.17 -23.22
N LEU A 29 -14.00 -1.42 -22.80
CA LEU A 29 -13.01 -0.83 -23.71
C LEU A 29 -12.20 -1.91 -24.45
N VAL A 30 -11.77 -2.96 -23.75
CA VAL A 30 -11.01 -4.07 -24.35
C VAL A 30 -11.86 -4.83 -25.37
N VAL A 31 -13.11 -5.17 -25.04
CA VAL A 31 -14.02 -5.84 -25.98
C VAL A 31 -14.32 -4.94 -27.18
N GLY A 32 -14.62 -3.66 -26.96
CA GLY A 32 -14.86 -2.70 -28.03
C GLY A 32 -13.66 -2.55 -28.96
N ALA A 33 -12.45 -2.42 -28.39
CA ALA A 33 -11.21 -2.36 -29.16
C ALA A 33 -10.97 -3.64 -29.98
N ALA A 34 -11.23 -4.81 -29.40
CA ALA A 34 -11.11 -6.09 -30.10
C ALA A 34 -12.10 -6.19 -31.28
N VAL A 35 -13.36 -5.79 -31.09
CA VAL A 35 -14.37 -5.78 -32.16
C VAL A 35 -13.97 -4.84 -33.30
N ILE A 36 -13.52 -3.62 -32.98
CA ILE A 36 -13.06 -2.66 -33.99
C ILE A 36 -11.84 -3.20 -34.72
N PHE A 37 -10.85 -3.74 -34.00
CA PHE A 37 -9.65 -4.33 -34.58
C PHE A 37 -9.98 -5.47 -35.55
N LEU A 38 -10.81 -6.43 -35.11
CA LEU A 38 -11.24 -7.56 -35.95
C LEU A 38 -12.03 -7.07 -37.17
N GLY A 39 -12.89 -6.06 -37.00
CA GLY A 39 -13.61 -5.43 -38.10
C GLY A 39 -12.68 -4.79 -39.14
N VAL A 40 -11.68 -4.03 -38.70
CA VAL A 40 -10.66 -3.43 -39.58
C VAL A 40 -9.85 -4.51 -40.28
N MET A 41 -9.43 -5.56 -39.57
CA MET A 41 -8.69 -6.67 -40.17
C MET A 41 -9.54 -7.44 -41.20
N ALA A 42 -10.82 -7.65 -40.93
CA ALA A 42 -11.74 -8.28 -41.87
C ALA A 42 -11.93 -7.42 -43.13
N LEU A 43 -12.10 -6.10 -42.97
CA LEU A 43 -12.17 -5.15 -44.07
C LEU A 43 -10.88 -5.14 -44.90
N LEU A 44 -9.72 -5.23 -44.25
CA LEU A 44 -8.42 -5.31 -44.92
C LEU A 44 -8.30 -6.60 -45.75
N VAL A 45 -8.67 -7.75 -45.18
CA VAL A 45 -8.67 -9.04 -45.90
C VAL A 45 -9.66 -9.01 -47.07
N PHE A 46 -10.84 -8.44 -46.86
CA PHE A 46 -11.84 -8.27 -47.91
C PHE A 46 -11.33 -7.38 -49.04
N ALA A 47 -10.73 -6.24 -48.71
CA ALA A 47 -10.15 -5.32 -49.69
C ALA A 47 -9.00 -5.97 -50.46
N ALA A 48 -8.14 -6.75 -49.80
CA ALA A 48 -7.02 -7.44 -50.43
C ALA A 48 -7.46 -8.57 -51.38
N ARG A 49 -8.60 -9.21 -51.11
CA ARG A 49 -9.16 -10.29 -51.95
C ARG A 49 -10.07 -9.81 -53.08
N ARG A 50 -10.52 -8.55 -53.01
CA ARG A 50 -11.42 -7.98 -54.00
C ARG A 50 -10.63 -7.38 -55.15
N HIS A 51 -10.74 -7.97 -56.34
CA HIS A 51 -10.04 -7.50 -57.54
C HIS A 51 -10.84 -6.47 -58.36
N ASP A 52 -12.18 -6.50 -58.30
CA ASP A 52 -13.05 -5.62 -59.10
C ASP A 52 -14.17 -4.93 -58.27
N GLY A 53 -14.48 -3.67 -58.59
CA GLY A 53 -15.62 -2.93 -58.05
C GLY A 53 -15.38 -1.43 -57.86
N THR A 54 -16.45 -0.65 -57.90
CA THR A 54 -16.41 0.78 -57.58
C THR A 54 -16.55 1.01 -56.08
N LEU A 55 -15.66 1.82 -55.51
CA LEU A 55 -15.71 2.21 -54.10
C LEU A 55 -16.24 3.64 -53.98
N HIS A 56 -17.24 3.82 -53.11
CA HIS A 56 -17.69 5.15 -52.72
C HIS A 56 -16.75 5.71 -51.64
N ALA A 57 -15.56 6.16 -52.05
CA ALA A 57 -14.51 6.62 -51.13
C ALA A 57 -15.02 7.63 -50.09
N ARG A 58 -15.88 8.57 -50.50
CA ARG A 58 -16.50 9.56 -49.60
C ARG A 58 -17.31 8.93 -48.47
N LEU A 59 -18.04 7.83 -48.73
CA LEU A 59 -18.82 7.14 -47.69
C LEU A 59 -17.91 6.48 -46.66
N TRP A 60 -16.80 5.87 -47.07
CA TRP A 60 -15.86 5.22 -46.16
C TRP A 60 -15.06 6.23 -45.34
N VAL A 61 -14.60 7.32 -45.97
CA VAL A 61 -13.85 8.38 -45.28
C VAL A 61 -14.76 9.11 -44.28
N ILE A 62 -15.94 9.58 -44.71
CA ILE A 62 -16.83 10.34 -43.83
C ILE A 62 -17.53 9.39 -42.84
N GLY A 63 -18.15 8.33 -43.32
CA GLY A 63 -18.92 7.40 -42.48
C GLY A 63 -18.03 6.60 -41.54
N GLY A 64 -17.06 5.87 -42.10
CA GLY A 64 -16.17 4.99 -41.32
C GLY A 64 -15.04 5.73 -40.60
N GLY A 65 -14.51 6.80 -41.19
CA GLY A 65 -13.36 7.53 -40.63
C GLY A 65 -13.71 8.72 -39.73
N VAL A 66 -14.91 9.31 -39.85
CA VAL A 66 -15.30 10.49 -39.06
C VAL A 66 -16.52 10.18 -38.20
N VAL A 67 -17.67 9.85 -38.82
CA VAL A 67 -18.94 9.68 -38.10
C VAL A 67 -18.85 8.52 -37.10
N PHE A 68 -18.38 7.35 -37.52
CA PHE A 68 -18.28 6.17 -36.65
C PHE A 68 -17.37 6.42 -35.43
N PRO A 69 -16.11 6.88 -35.58
CA PRO A 69 -15.26 7.17 -34.42
C PRO A 69 -15.84 8.24 -33.50
N THR A 70 -16.42 9.31 -34.04
CA THR A 70 -17.04 10.36 -33.23
C THR A 70 -18.20 9.82 -32.39
N VAL A 71 -19.11 9.04 -32.99
CA VAL A 71 -20.24 8.45 -32.27
C VAL A 71 -19.76 7.47 -31.19
N VAL A 72 -18.82 6.58 -31.53
CA VAL A 72 -18.28 5.59 -30.59
C VAL A 72 -17.56 6.28 -29.42
N LEU A 73 -16.70 7.26 -29.69
CA LEU A 73 -15.98 7.98 -28.64
C LEU A 73 -16.92 8.81 -27.78
N ALA A 74 -17.94 9.45 -28.34
CA ALA A 74 -18.95 10.18 -27.57
C ALA A 74 -19.75 9.25 -26.65
N ALA A 75 -20.15 8.07 -27.14
CA ALA A 75 -20.84 7.06 -26.34
C ALA A 75 -19.96 6.51 -25.22
N LEU A 76 -18.69 6.19 -25.51
CA LEU A 76 -17.73 5.72 -24.51
C LEU A 76 -17.41 6.78 -23.46
N PHE A 77 -17.30 8.05 -23.87
CA PHE A 77 -17.11 9.17 -22.95
C PHE A 77 -18.31 9.31 -22.01
N ALA A 78 -19.53 9.34 -22.54
CA ALA A 78 -20.75 9.42 -21.74
C ALA A 78 -20.87 8.24 -20.76
N TYR A 79 -20.56 7.03 -21.22
CA TYR A 79 -20.54 5.83 -20.37
C TYR A 79 -19.49 5.94 -19.25
N SER A 80 -18.26 6.35 -19.57
CA SER A 80 -17.16 6.47 -18.62
C SER A 80 -17.45 7.55 -17.56
N GLU A 81 -18.00 8.68 -17.98
CA GLU A 81 -18.38 9.77 -17.06
C GLU A 81 -19.51 9.34 -16.12
N TRP A 82 -20.48 8.54 -16.61
CA TRP A 82 -21.57 8.02 -15.78
C TRP A 82 -21.08 7.03 -14.70
N HIS A 83 -20.07 6.22 -15.03
CA HIS A 83 -19.54 5.18 -14.15
C HIS A 83 -18.30 5.63 -13.38
N ARG A 84 -17.85 6.88 -13.48
CA ARG A 84 -16.63 7.29 -12.78
C ARG A 84 -16.83 7.17 -11.26
N PRO A 85 -15.84 6.63 -10.52
CA PRO A 85 -15.89 6.64 -9.06
C PRO A 85 -16.04 8.07 -8.53
N THR A 86 -16.88 8.26 -7.52
CA THR A 86 -17.13 9.59 -6.96
C THR A 86 -15.87 10.10 -6.24
N TRP A 87 -15.30 11.19 -6.73
CA TRP A 87 -14.31 11.94 -5.96
C TRP A 87 -15.02 12.74 -4.87
N ARG A 88 -14.65 12.53 -3.61
CA ARG A 88 -15.24 13.20 -2.45
C ARG A 88 -14.16 14.00 -1.74
N ALA A 89 -14.38 15.30 -1.60
CA ALA A 89 -13.51 16.18 -0.81
C ALA A 89 -13.76 16.07 0.70
N VAL A 90 -14.89 15.48 1.10
CA VAL A 90 -15.29 15.28 2.49
C VAL A 90 -15.52 13.78 2.74
N PRO A 91 -14.99 13.23 3.85
CA PRO A 91 -15.20 11.83 4.19
C PRO A 91 -16.70 11.53 4.40
N PRO A 92 -17.19 10.36 3.93
CA PRO A 92 -18.50 9.84 4.35
C PRO A 92 -18.59 9.71 5.88
N LYS A 93 -19.79 9.88 6.45
CA LYS A 93 -20.00 9.88 7.91
C LYS A 93 -19.56 8.57 8.59
N ASP A 94 -19.71 7.46 7.88
CA ASP A 94 -19.39 6.11 8.31
C ASP A 94 -17.97 5.67 7.93
N ALA A 95 -17.21 6.50 7.22
CA ALA A 95 -15.88 6.12 6.75
C ALA A 95 -14.85 6.04 7.88
N LEU A 96 -13.94 5.07 7.78
CA LEU A 96 -12.71 5.08 8.56
C LEU A 96 -11.75 6.12 7.94
N ILE A 97 -11.22 7.04 8.74
CA ILE A 97 -10.23 8.01 8.27
C ILE A 97 -8.83 7.49 8.63
N VAL A 98 -7.95 7.42 7.63
CA VAL A 98 -6.55 7.00 7.80
C VAL A 98 -5.63 8.02 7.15
N GLY A 99 -4.70 8.58 7.92
CA GLY A 99 -3.66 9.46 7.40
C GLY A 99 -2.47 8.66 6.88
N ILE A 100 -1.98 8.99 5.70
CA ILE A 100 -0.78 8.39 5.10
C ILE A 100 0.18 9.52 4.71
N THR A 101 1.40 9.44 5.23
CA THR A 101 2.50 10.32 4.79
C THR A 101 3.54 9.47 4.08
N ALA A 102 3.86 9.82 2.83
CA ALA A 102 4.92 9.17 2.08
C ALA A 102 6.28 9.79 2.41
N HIS A 103 7.28 8.94 2.58
CA HIS A 103 8.68 9.28 2.78
C HIS A 103 9.53 8.44 1.84
N MET A 104 10.72 8.90 1.45
CA MET A 104 11.72 8.07 0.76
C MET A 104 12.30 7.02 1.74
N TRP A 105 12.01 5.72 1.62
CA TRP A 105 11.02 5.05 0.76
C TRP A 105 10.15 4.11 1.60
N TRP A 106 9.25 4.69 2.37
CA TRP A 106 8.35 4.00 3.30
C TRP A 106 7.07 4.83 3.52
N TRP A 107 6.06 4.20 4.07
CA TRP A 107 4.74 4.79 4.29
C TRP A 107 4.48 4.92 5.78
N GLU A 108 4.31 6.15 6.24
CA GLU A 108 3.83 6.44 7.59
C GLU A 108 2.31 6.35 7.60
N VAL A 109 1.75 5.64 8.58
CA VAL A 109 0.31 5.37 8.66
C VAL A 109 -0.18 5.83 10.02
N ARG A 110 -1.23 6.66 10.04
CA ARG A 110 -1.81 7.24 11.25
C ARG A 110 -3.30 6.95 11.32
N TYR A 111 -3.71 6.35 12.43
CA TYR A 111 -5.11 6.16 12.82
C TYR A 111 -5.45 7.06 13.99
N ARG A 112 -6.74 7.21 14.27
CA ARG A 112 -7.24 7.85 15.48
C ARG A 112 -7.86 6.80 16.38
N ASP A 113 -7.43 6.75 17.63
CA ASP A 113 -8.05 5.93 18.67
C ASP A 113 -9.51 6.37 18.86
N PRO A 114 -10.51 5.49 18.67
CA PRO A 114 -11.90 5.83 18.91
C PRO A 114 -12.21 6.19 20.36
N ALA A 115 -11.47 5.64 21.33
CA ALA A 115 -11.73 5.84 22.76
C ALA A 115 -11.15 7.15 23.28
N THR A 116 -9.92 7.49 22.89
CA THR A 116 -9.19 8.66 23.42
C THR A 116 -9.05 9.80 22.43
N GLY A 117 -9.22 9.54 21.14
CA GLY A 117 -8.89 10.48 20.07
C GLY A 117 -7.38 10.66 19.84
N ALA A 118 -6.53 9.93 20.55
CA ALA A 118 -5.10 9.95 20.37
C ALA A 118 -4.70 9.38 19.00
N GLU A 119 -3.56 9.80 18.50
CA GLU A 119 -3.04 9.31 17.23
C GLU A 119 -2.25 8.02 17.42
N ILE A 120 -2.52 7.03 16.56
CA ILE A 120 -1.85 5.74 16.56
C ILE A 120 -1.00 5.66 15.30
N ALA A 121 0.32 5.77 15.46
CA ALA A 121 1.28 5.68 14.38
C ALA A 121 1.74 4.23 14.15
N THR A 122 1.81 3.85 12.88
CA THR A 122 2.46 2.64 12.38
C THR A 122 3.07 2.92 11.01
N ALA A 123 3.54 1.90 10.30
CA ALA A 123 4.21 2.07 9.01
C ALA A 123 4.02 0.87 8.08
N ASN A 124 3.96 1.16 6.77
CA ASN A 124 3.98 0.24 5.63
C ASN A 124 2.84 -0.80 5.53
N GLU A 125 2.15 -1.07 6.63
CA GLU A 125 1.03 -1.99 6.71
C GLU A 125 -0.21 -1.22 7.20
N ILE A 126 -1.26 -1.28 6.42
CA ILE A 126 -2.52 -0.60 6.66
C ILE A 126 -3.56 -1.67 6.94
N ARG A 127 -4.29 -1.57 8.05
CA ARG A 127 -5.38 -2.48 8.34
C ARG A 127 -6.70 -1.77 8.21
N ILE A 128 -7.67 -2.44 7.60
CA ILE A 128 -8.99 -1.88 7.34
C ILE A 128 -10.09 -2.91 7.64
N PRO A 129 -11.27 -2.49 8.10
CA PRO A 129 -12.43 -3.37 8.21
C PRO A 129 -13.07 -3.59 6.83
N VAL A 130 -13.44 -4.83 6.52
CA VAL A 130 -14.18 -5.17 5.29
C VAL A 130 -15.57 -4.54 5.29
N GLY A 131 -16.07 -4.18 4.11
CA GLY A 131 -17.42 -3.63 3.92
C GLY A 131 -17.62 -2.20 4.44
N ARG A 132 -16.56 -1.53 4.90
CA ARG A 132 -16.58 -0.14 5.35
C ARG A 132 -15.75 0.74 4.42
N PRO A 133 -16.25 1.91 3.99
CA PRO A 133 -15.45 2.87 3.26
C PRO A 133 -14.28 3.40 4.08
N VAL A 134 -13.10 3.51 3.46
CA VAL A 134 -11.88 4.05 4.07
C VAL A 134 -11.44 5.27 3.30
N TYR A 135 -11.41 6.41 4.00
CA TYR A 135 -11.02 7.69 3.47
C TYR A 135 -9.56 7.97 3.83
N PHE A 136 -8.68 7.85 2.84
CA PHE A 136 -7.26 8.10 3.01
C PHE A 136 -6.95 9.59 2.84
N GLY A 137 -6.35 10.20 3.85
CA GLY A 137 -5.67 11.49 3.73
C GLY A 137 -4.22 11.26 3.34
N LEU A 138 -3.83 11.71 2.14
CA LEU A 138 -2.55 11.36 1.52
C LEU A 138 -1.66 12.60 1.40
N GLY A 139 -0.54 12.64 2.11
CA GLY A 139 0.46 13.71 2.01
C GLY A 139 1.87 13.17 1.76
N SER A 140 2.79 14.01 1.29
CA SER A 140 4.21 13.65 1.13
C SER A 140 5.12 14.53 1.97
N ALA A 141 6.12 13.93 2.60
CA ALA A 141 7.14 14.62 3.38
C ALA A 141 8.36 15.07 2.56
N ASP A 142 8.54 14.57 1.32
CA ASP A 142 9.73 14.87 0.52
C ASP A 142 9.45 15.11 -0.98
N VAL A 143 9.33 14.05 -1.77
CA VAL A 143 9.13 14.10 -3.23
C VAL A 143 7.72 13.68 -3.61
N ILE A 144 7.38 13.69 -4.89
CA ILE A 144 6.09 13.16 -5.32
C ILE A 144 6.11 11.62 -5.19
N HIS A 145 5.06 11.07 -4.59
CA HIS A 145 4.79 9.63 -4.56
C HIS A 145 3.41 9.37 -5.14
N SER A 146 2.99 8.10 -5.25
CA SER A 146 1.60 7.79 -5.60
C SER A 146 1.14 6.54 -4.87
N PHE A 147 0.07 6.70 -4.08
CA PHE A 147 -0.53 5.61 -3.33
C PHE A 147 -1.40 4.77 -4.26
N TRP A 148 -1.05 3.49 -4.42
CA TRP A 148 -1.81 2.59 -5.27
C TRP A 148 -1.95 1.19 -4.68
N VAL A 149 -3.20 0.74 -4.56
CA VAL A 149 -3.56 -0.63 -4.18
C VAL A 149 -4.46 -1.19 -5.30
N PRO A 150 -3.87 -1.82 -6.34
CA PRO A 150 -4.58 -2.11 -7.60
C PRO A 150 -5.88 -2.89 -7.45
N ALA A 151 -5.92 -3.83 -6.51
CA ALA A 151 -7.10 -4.67 -6.25
C ALA A 151 -8.28 -3.90 -5.63
N LEU A 152 -8.03 -2.72 -5.03
CA LEU A 152 -9.06 -1.94 -4.33
C LEU A 152 -9.49 -0.69 -5.12
N GLY A 153 -8.62 -0.15 -5.98
CA GLY A 153 -9.00 0.97 -6.85
C GLY A 153 -7.83 1.64 -7.57
N GLY A 154 -8.11 2.85 -8.06
CA GLY A 154 -7.13 3.69 -8.75
C GLY A 154 -6.02 4.23 -7.84
N LYS A 155 -5.02 4.87 -8.45
CA LYS A 155 -3.91 5.52 -7.74
C LYS A 155 -4.25 6.97 -7.39
N MET A 156 -3.59 7.51 -6.38
CA MET A 156 -3.63 8.95 -6.07
C MET A 156 -2.23 9.46 -5.79
N ASP A 157 -1.82 10.47 -6.55
CA ASP A 157 -0.50 11.08 -6.41
C ASP A 157 -0.44 11.94 -5.14
N MET A 158 0.71 11.96 -4.49
CA MET A 158 0.95 12.54 -3.18
C MET A 158 2.00 13.63 -3.34
N LEU A 159 1.57 14.88 -3.24
CA LEU A 159 2.39 16.05 -3.53
C LEU A 159 2.85 16.72 -2.23
N PRO A 160 4.13 17.08 -2.09
CA PRO A 160 4.60 17.86 -0.96
C PRO A 160 3.79 19.14 -0.78
N GLY A 161 3.40 19.44 0.46
CA GLY A 161 2.60 20.63 0.80
C GLY A 161 1.11 20.56 0.44
N ARG A 162 0.61 19.42 -0.05
CA ARG A 162 -0.83 19.20 -0.30
C ARG A 162 -1.29 17.88 0.32
N VAL A 163 -2.53 17.86 0.78
CA VAL A 163 -3.20 16.63 1.20
C VAL A 163 -4.23 16.27 0.13
N GLN A 164 -4.02 15.13 -0.51
CA GLN A 164 -4.95 14.53 -1.45
C GLN A 164 -5.82 13.49 -0.73
N HIS A 165 -6.92 13.10 -1.36
CA HIS A 165 -7.86 12.17 -0.76
C HIS A 165 -8.21 11.04 -1.72
N LEU A 166 -8.30 9.83 -1.17
CA LEU A 166 -8.70 8.64 -1.90
C LEU A 166 -9.66 7.82 -1.04
N LEU A 167 -10.82 7.49 -1.59
CA LEU A 167 -11.81 6.63 -0.96
C LEU A 167 -11.70 5.23 -1.54
N LEU A 168 -11.38 4.24 -0.71
CA LEU A 168 -11.35 2.83 -1.08
C LEU A 168 -12.17 2.00 -0.10
N GLN A 169 -12.47 0.76 -0.49
CA GLN A 169 -13.10 -0.23 0.37
C GLN A 169 -12.63 -1.62 -0.08
N ALA A 170 -12.50 -2.55 0.87
CA ALA A 170 -12.33 -3.96 0.57
C ALA A 170 -13.61 -4.71 0.93
N ASP A 171 -14.12 -5.53 0.02
CA ASP A 171 -15.36 -6.29 0.22
C ASP A 171 -15.12 -7.65 0.88
N ARG A 172 -13.89 -8.17 0.79
CA ARG A 172 -13.50 -9.49 1.31
C ARG A 172 -12.25 -9.41 2.17
N PRO A 173 -12.14 -10.24 3.24
CA PRO A 173 -10.92 -10.35 4.01
C PRO A 173 -9.75 -10.81 3.14
N GLY A 174 -8.55 -10.32 3.45
CA GLY A 174 -7.34 -10.70 2.74
C GLY A 174 -6.26 -9.62 2.79
N THR A 175 -5.10 -9.95 2.24
CA THR A 175 -3.98 -9.02 2.11
C THR A 175 -3.86 -8.58 0.66
N TYR A 176 -3.91 -7.27 0.44
CA TYR A 176 -3.78 -6.62 -0.86
C TYR A 176 -2.44 -5.89 -0.93
N ARG A 177 -1.61 -6.21 -1.92
CA ARG A 177 -0.32 -5.53 -2.10
C ARG A 177 -0.54 -4.22 -2.83
N GLY A 178 0.00 -3.15 -2.27
CA GLY A 178 0.13 -1.85 -2.91
C GLY A 178 1.59 -1.50 -3.20
N GLN A 179 1.79 -0.46 -4.00
CA GLN A 179 3.10 0.04 -4.37
C GLN A 179 3.08 1.54 -4.62
N CYS A 180 4.25 2.18 -4.51
CA CYS A 180 4.43 3.51 -5.07
C CYS A 180 4.27 3.46 -6.59
N ALA A 181 3.41 4.32 -7.15
CA ALA A 181 3.13 4.37 -8.58
C ALA A 181 3.64 5.68 -9.25
N GLU A 182 4.53 6.40 -8.59
CA GLU A 182 5.22 7.59 -9.13
C GLU A 182 6.71 7.51 -8.80
N TYR A 183 7.57 7.82 -9.78
CA TYR A 183 9.01 7.64 -9.61
C TYR A 183 9.53 8.58 -8.52
N CYS A 184 9.95 7.99 -7.39
CA CYS A 184 10.37 8.73 -6.19
C CYS A 184 11.85 8.52 -5.84
N GLY A 185 12.67 8.04 -6.78
CA GLY A 185 14.11 7.84 -6.64
C GLY A 185 14.55 6.38 -6.60
N GLU A 186 15.78 6.15 -6.14
CA GLU A 186 16.51 4.86 -6.25
C GLU A 186 15.69 3.64 -5.79
N GLN A 187 15.00 3.75 -4.65
CA GLN A 187 14.23 2.64 -4.09
C GLN A 187 12.74 2.71 -4.38
N HIS A 188 12.34 3.41 -5.45
CA HIS A 188 10.96 3.47 -5.93
C HIS A 188 10.32 2.08 -6.06
N ALA A 189 11.01 1.14 -6.72
CA ALA A 189 10.52 -0.23 -6.91
C ALA A 189 10.44 -1.06 -5.60
N ARG A 190 11.10 -0.61 -4.53
CA ARG A 190 11.08 -1.24 -3.20
C ARG A 190 10.22 -0.45 -2.20
N MET A 191 9.31 0.39 -2.67
CA MET A 191 8.39 1.17 -1.84
C MET A 191 6.98 0.56 -1.87
N ALA A 192 6.86 -0.67 -1.36
CA ALA A 192 5.58 -1.37 -1.27
C ALA A 192 4.84 -1.08 0.04
N LEU A 193 3.54 -1.33 0.02
CA LEU A 193 2.69 -1.37 1.21
C LEU A 193 1.76 -2.56 1.15
N HIS A 194 1.16 -2.93 2.29
CA HIS A 194 0.16 -3.98 2.35
C HIS A 194 -1.09 -3.46 3.03
N VAL A 195 -2.25 -3.69 2.42
CA VAL A 195 -3.55 -3.45 3.04
C VAL A 195 -4.11 -4.79 3.51
N VAL A 196 -4.23 -4.96 4.83
CA VAL A 196 -4.84 -6.13 5.45
C VAL A 196 -6.30 -5.81 5.75
N ALA A 197 -7.20 -6.34 4.95
CA ALA A 197 -8.63 -6.25 5.20
C ALA A 197 -9.06 -7.41 6.12
N GLN A 198 -9.70 -7.07 7.22
CA GLN A 198 -10.12 -8.01 8.26
C GLN A 198 -11.57 -7.75 8.65
N THR A 199 -12.17 -8.66 9.43
CA THR A 199 -13.53 -8.41 9.93
C THR A 199 -13.56 -7.17 10.82
N PRO A 200 -14.70 -6.46 10.94
CA PRO A 200 -14.80 -5.29 11.81
C PRO A 200 -14.35 -5.57 13.26
N ALA A 201 -14.73 -6.72 13.81
CA ALA A 201 -14.34 -7.12 15.16
C ALA A 201 -12.82 -7.32 15.32
N GLU A 202 -12.16 -7.97 14.34
CA GLU A 202 -10.70 -8.12 14.33
C GLU A 202 -10.01 -6.78 14.17
N PHE A 203 -10.58 -5.87 13.37
CA PHE A 203 -10.05 -4.52 13.21
C PHE A 203 -10.13 -3.70 14.49
N ASP A 204 -11.27 -3.70 15.16
CA ASP A 204 -11.44 -2.97 16.40
C ASP A 204 -10.51 -3.52 17.50
N ALA A 205 -10.39 -4.85 17.60
CA ALA A 205 -9.45 -5.50 18.53
C ALA A 205 -7.99 -5.15 18.21
N TRP A 206 -7.61 -5.18 16.93
CA TRP A 206 -6.27 -4.81 16.48
C TRP A 206 -5.96 -3.34 16.77
N LEU A 207 -6.89 -2.42 16.45
CA LEU A 207 -6.69 -0.99 16.65
C LEU A 207 -6.54 -0.65 18.14
N ALA A 208 -7.36 -1.26 18.99
CA ALA A 208 -7.27 -1.11 20.44
C ALA A 208 -5.95 -1.69 21.01
N ALA A 209 -5.42 -2.76 20.41
CA ALA A 209 -4.10 -3.29 20.77
C ALA A 209 -2.97 -2.35 20.32
N GLN A 210 -3.04 -1.82 19.10
CA GLN A 210 -2.05 -0.86 18.58
C GLN A 210 -2.02 0.46 19.35
N ALA A 211 -3.12 0.87 19.96
CA ALA A 211 -3.16 2.06 20.80
C ALA A 211 -2.29 1.93 22.07
N LYS A 212 -2.01 0.70 22.52
CA LYS A 212 -1.28 0.46 23.77
C LYS A 212 0.22 0.67 23.55
N PRO A 213 0.94 1.22 24.53
CA PRO A 213 2.39 1.10 24.57
C PRO A 213 2.82 -0.37 24.63
N THR A 214 4.08 -0.63 24.30
CA THR A 214 4.66 -1.94 24.59
C THR A 214 4.56 -2.21 26.09
N ALA A 215 4.18 -3.43 26.50
CA ALA A 215 4.02 -3.75 27.91
C ALA A 215 5.33 -3.49 28.68
N PRO A 216 5.31 -2.74 29.80
CA PRO A 216 6.47 -2.58 30.64
C PRO A 216 6.83 -3.93 31.29
N PRO A 217 8.13 -4.27 31.42
CA PRO A 217 8.54 -5.46 32.15
C PRO A 217 8.34 -5.23 33.66
N SER A 218 7.14 -5.45 34.20
CA SER A 218 6.98 -5.77 35.64
C SER A 218 5.60 -6.29 36.06
N SER A 219 5.66 -7.47 36.71
CA SER A 219 5.03 -7.83 38.00
C SER A 219 3.55 -8.22 38.14
N SER A 220 2.89 -8.87 37.16
CA SER A 220 1.66 -9.63 37.51
C SER A 220 1.23 -10.77 36.59
N SER A 221 2.01 -11.15 35.58
CA SER A 221 1.69 -12.32 34.77
C SER A 221 2.78 -13.37 34.92
N SER A 222 2.45 -14.45 35.63
CA SER A 222 3.22 -15.67 35.84
C SER A 222 3.40 -16.52 34.56
N SER A 223 3.54 -15.85 33.41
CA SER A 223 4.19 -16.41 32.23
C SER A 223 5.61 -15.83 32.19
N SER A 224 6.57 -16.65 32.61
CA SER A 224 7.99 -16.54 32.30
C SER A 224 8.29 -15.83 30.97
N SER A 225 9.35 -15.01 30.93
CA SER A 225 10.19 -14.66 29.76
C SER A 225 10.13 -13.21 29.23
N SER A 226 10.77 -12.25 29.91
CA SER A 226 11.79 -11.50 29.16
C SER A 226 13.08 -12.33 29.29
N SER A 227 13.52 -12.96 28.21
CA SER A 227 14.83 -13.62 28.24
C SER A 227 15.89 -12.55 28.53
N PRO A 228 17.02 -12.89 29.19
CA PRO A 228 18.13 -11.96 29.34
C PRO A 228 18.55 -11.30 28.03
N ASP A 229 18.36 -11.99 26.91
CA ASP A 229 18.68 -11.54 25.56
C ASP A 229 17.77 -10.40 25.08
N ILE A 230 16.48 -10.46 25.42
CA ILE A 230 15.51 -9.40 25.13
C ILE A 230 15.87 -8.10 25.84
N GLU A 231 16.24 -8.19 27.13
CA GLU A 231 16.58 -7.00 27.91
C GLU A 231 17.89 -6.38 27.41
N ARG A 232 18.90 -7.21 27.12
CA ARG A 232 20.13 -6.76 26.44
C ARG A 232 19.82 -6.11 25.08
N GLY A 233 18.87 -6.65 24.33
CA GLY A 233 18.41 -6.07 23.07
C GLY A 233 17.78 -4.69 23.23
N ARG A 234 16.94 -4.51 24.26
CA ARG A 234 16.33 -3.22 24.61
C ARG A 234 17.39 -2.18 25.00
N GLU A 235 18.32 -2.57 25.87
CA GLU A 235 19.43 -1.71 26.28
C GLU A 235 20.32 -1.33 25.09
N ALA A 236 20.66 -2.30 24.24
CA ALA A 236 21.44 -2.08 23.04
C ALA A 236 20.73 -1.18 22.02
N PHE A 237 19.41 -1.28 21.88
CA PHE A 237 18.61 -0.38 21.03
C PHE A 237 18.74 1.08 21.47
N LEU A 238 18.73 1.34 22.78
CA LEU A 238 18.92 2.67 23.35
C LEU A 238 20.37 3.14 23.27
N ALA A 239 21.32 2.28 23.63
CA ALA A 239 22.75 2.58 23.63
C ALA A 239 23.27 2.92 22.22
N ASN A 240 22.76 2.23 21.19
CA ASN A 240 23.12 2.45 19.79
C ASN A 240 22.26 3.51 19.09
N ARG A 241 21.45 4.27 19.85
CA ARG A 241 20.67 5.42 19.38
C ARG A 241 19.66 5.08 18.30
N CYS A 242 19.15 3.85 18.24
CA CYS A 242 18.06 3.49 17.34
C CYS A 242 16.80 4.32 17.64
N ASN A 243 16.59 4.65 18.91
CA ASN A 243 15.52 5.52 19.41
C ASN A 243 15.62 6.98 18.94
N ALA A 244 16.77 7.42 18.41
CA ALA A 244 16.87 8.76 17.83
C ALA A 244 16.01 8.88 16.57
N CYS A 245 15.82 7.78 15.84
CA CYS A 245 15.01 7.75 14.62
C CYS A 245 13.68 7.04 14.80
N HIS A 246 13.60 6.03 15.65
CA HIS A 246 12.45 5.15 15.78
C HIS A 246 11.77 5.27 17.13
N THR A 247 10.44 5.42 17.12
CA THR A 247 9.63 5.34 18.35
C THR A 247 9.32 3.91 18.73
N VAL A 248 9.48 3.59 20.01
CA VAL A 248 8.88 2.43 20.67
C VAL A 248 8.15 2.97 21.90
N ARG A 249 6.81 3.07 21.83
CA ARG A 249 6.01 3.63 22.94
C ARG A 249 6.22 2.81 24.20
N GLY A 250 6.49 3.49 25.31
CA GLY A 250 6.84 2.89 26.60
C GLY A 250 8.33 2.62 26.80
N VAL A 251 9.17 2.83 25.78
CA VAL A 251 10.63 2.62 25.85
C VAL A 251 11.41 3.91 25.57
N SER A 252 10.95 4.73 24.62
CA SER A 252 11.60 5.99 24.26
C SER A 252 10.59 7.08 23.96
N GLU A 253 11.08 8.33 23.95
CA GLU A 253 10.35 9.48 23.43
C GLU A 253 9.97 9.33 21.95
N GLU A 254 8.99 10.13 21.51
CA GLU A 254 8.54 10.15 20.13
C GLU A 254 9.64 10.70 19.19
N SER A 255 9.85 10.03 18.06
CA SER A 255 10.70 10.45 16.95
C SER A 255 9.94 10.21 15.65
N ARG A 256 10.03 11.15 14.72
CA ARG A 256 9.32 11.13 13.43
C ARG A 256 10.24 10.96 12.23
N LEU A 257 11.51 10.60 12.46
CA LEU A 257 12.48 10.44 11.39
C LEU A 257 12.35 9.09 10.68
N GLY A 258 12.04 8.04 11.43
CA GLY A 258 11.85 6.68 10.92
C GLY A 258 10.47 6.11 11.27
N PRO A 259 10.15 4.93 10.71
CA PRO A 259 8.97 4.17 11.08
C PRO A 259 8.83 3.97 12.59
N ASP A 260 7.60 4.10 13.12
CA ASP A 260 7.26 3.60 14.46
C ASP A 260 7.58 2.10 14.53
N LEU A 261 8.16 1.63 15.63
CA LEU A 261 8.54 0.23 15.85
C LEU A 261 7.79 -0.42 17.01
N THR A 262 6.83 0.28 17.64
CA THR A 262 6.13 -0.17 18.85
C THR A 262 5.52 -1.56 18.71
N HIS A 263 5.05 -1.91 17.51
CA HIS A 263 4.51 -3.24 17.20
C HIS A 263 5.15 -3.86 15.96
N VAL A 264 6.45 -3.61 15.72
CA VAL A 264 7.14 -4.09 14.50
C VAL A 264 7.13 -5.61 14.35
N GLY A 265 7.19 -6.37 15.44
CA GLY A 265 7.13 -7.83 15.45
C GLY A 265 5.78 -8.42 15.03
N SER A 266 4.73 -7.59 14.94
CA SER A 266 3.42 -8.00 14.41
C SER A 266 3.27 -7.80 12.89
N ARG A 267 4.21 -7.10 12.26
CA ARG A 267 4.15 -6.77 10.83
C ARG A 267 4.41 -8.00 9.95
N LEU A 268 3.86 -7.98 8.75
CA LEU A 268 4.09 -9.02 7.75
C LEU A 268 5.47 -8.90 7.07
N TYR A 269 5.96 -7.67 6.89
CA TYR A 269 7.18 -7.38 6.13
C TYR A 269 8.01 -6.25 6.77
N LEU A 270 9.28 -6.21 6.40
CA LEU A 270 10.24 -5.16 6.75
C LEU A 270 10.66 -4.35 5.50
N GLY A 271 11.18 -3.14 5.74
CA GLY A 271 11.74 -2.31 4.67
C GLY A 271 10.74 -1.87 3.60
N ALA A 272 9.49 -1.60 3.96
CA ALA A 272 8.40 -1.30 3.02
C ALA A 272 8.13 -2.45 2.02
N GLY A 273 7.97 -3.66 2.54
CA GLY A 273 7.68 -4.85 1.75
C GLY A 273 8.88 -5.47 1.03
N THR A 274 10.11 -5.17 1.48
CA THR A 274 11.35 -5.66 0.83
C THR A 274 11.67 -7.09 1.22
N VAL A 275 11.52 -7.44 2.51
CA VAL A 275 11.72 -8.81 3.03
C VAL A 275 10.60 -9.20 3.98
N PRO A 276 10.25 -10.50 4.09
CA PRO A 276 9.34 -10.99 5.13
C PRO A 276 9.83 -10.63 6.53
N ASN A 277 8.91 -10.49 7.48
CA ASN A 277 9.26 -10.22 8.89
C ASN A 277 9.36 -11.52 9.69
N ASP A 278 10.47 -12.22 9.52
CA ASP A 278 10.87 -13.33 10.37
C ASP A 278 12.15 -12.98 11.15
N ALA A 279 12.56 -13.83 12.09
CA ALA A 279 13.70 -13.55 12.97
C ALA A 279 15.01 -13.35 12.21
N GLU A 280 15.23 -14.11 11.13
CA GLU A 280 16.43 -14.03 10.29
C GLU A 280 16.46 -12.72 9.51
N ASN A 281 15.37 -12.41 8.80
CA ASN A 281 15.24 -11.19 8.02
C ASN A 281 15.23 -9.94 8.89
N LEU A 282 14.72 -10.00 10.12
CA LEU A 282 14.78 -8.90 11.07
C LEU A 282 16.22 -8.60 11.51
N ALA A 283 16.99 -9.64 11.85
CA ALA A 283 18.41 -9.49 12.17
C ALA A 283 19.19 -8.95 10.96
N ALA A 284 18.97 -9.50 9.76
CA ALA A 284 19.59 -9.05 8.53
C ALA A 284 19.22 -7.61 8.18
N TRP A 285 17.95 -7.20 8.39
CA TRP A 285 17.49 -5.84 8.16
C TRP A 285 18.19 -4.83 9.06
N VAL A 286 18.30 -5.13 10.36
CA VAL A 286 18.98 -4.26 11.32
C VAL A 286 20.47 -4.18 10.98
N ALA A 287 21.12 -5.30 10.66
CA ALA A 287 22.55 -5.38 10.40
C ALA A 287 22.96 -4.73 9.06
N HIS A 288 22.25 -5.05 7.97
CA HIS A 288 22.68 -4.88 6.59
C HIS A 288 21.66 -4.13 5.72
N THR A 289 21.03 -3.08 6.27
CA THR A 289 19.99 -2.30 5.58
C THR A 289 20.39 -1.88 4.16
N GLN A 290 21.63 -1.41 3.95
CA GLN A 290 22.09 -0.95 2.64
C GLN A 290 22.28 -2.09 1.62
N GLN A 291 22.45 -3.34 2.05
CA GLN A 291 22.50 -4.47 1.13
C GLN A 291 21.08 -4.86 0.68
N LEU A 292 20.12 -4.82 1.61
CA LEU A 292 18.72 -5.16 1.34
C LEU A 292 17.95 -4.05 0.64
N LYS A 293 18.29 -2.78 0.88
CA LYS A 293 17.64 -1.61 0.28
C LYS A 293 18.66 -0.46 0.13
N PRO A 294 19.53 -0.51 -0.90
CA PRO A 294 20.57 0.49 -1.15
C PRO A 294 20.03 1.92 -1.19
N GLY A 295 20.75 2.87 -0.61
CA GLY A 295 20.34 4.28 -0.57
C GLY A 295 19.27 4.60 0.49
N ALA A 296 18.64 3.60 1.13
CA ALA A 296 17.69 3.84 2.22
C ALA A 296 18.30 4.73 3.31
N ARG A 297 17.49 5.61 3.91
CA ARG A 297 17.99 6.59 4.90
C ARG A 297 18.31 5.99 6.28
N MET A 298 18.20 4.67 6.43
CA MET A 298 18.66 3.93 7.60
C MET A 298 20.03 3.29 7.28
N PRO A 299 21.10 3.60 8.04
CA PRO A 299 22.42 3.05 7.79
C PRO A 299 22.48 1.57 8.19
N SER A 300 23.37 0.80 7.54
CA SER A 300 23.78 -0.50 8.06
C SER A 300 24.46 -0.34 9.42
N SER A 301 24.25 -1.29 10.31
CA SER A 301 24.78 -1.25 11.68
C SER A 301 25.89 -2.26 11.93
N SER A 302 26.08 -3.24 11.05
CA SER A 302 27.10 -4.30 11.17
C SER A 302 28.55 -3.79 11.22
N GLU A 303 28.80 -2.57 10.77
CA GLU A 303 30.13 -1.94 10.85
C GLU A 303 30.43 -1.36 12.24
N ARG A 304 29.41 -1.15 13.08
CA ARG A 304 29.51 -0.48 14.38
C ARG A 304 29.05 -1.33 15.56
N ILE A 305 28.23 -2.33 15.32
CA ILE A 305 27.62 -3.18 16.34
C ILE A 305 27.99 -4.63 16.03
N ASP A 306 28.47 -5.36 17.04
CA ASP A 306 28.81 -6.78 16.88
C ASP A 306 27.58 -7.65 16.66
N ALA A 307 27.80 -8.83 16.07
CA ALA A 307 26.72 -9.73 15.66
C ALA A 307 25.84 -10.21 16.84
N ALA A 308 26.41 -10.42 18.03
CA ALA A 308 25.64 -10.90 19.18
C ALA A 308 24.71 -9.80 19.73
N THR A 309 25.20 -8.57 19.75
CA THR A 309 24.40 -7.39 20.10
C THR A 309 23.29 -7.16 19.07
N LEU A 310 23.58 -7.27 17.77
CA LEU A 310 22.57 -7.16 16.71
C LEU A 310 21.47 -8.23 16.82
N GLN A 311 21.86 -9.47 17.13
CA GLN A 311 20.90 -10.55 17.36
C GLN A 311 19.99 -10.26 18.55
N SER A 312 20.55 -9.67 19.62
CA SER A 312 19.77 -9.27 20.80
C SER A 312 18.78 -8.16 20.45
N ILE A 313 19.20 -7.14 19.68
CA ILE A 313 18.31 -6.08 19.18
C ILE A 313 17.18 -6.68 18.33
N ALA A 314 17.50 -7.59 17.41
CA ALA A 314 16.49 -8.24 16.58
C ALA A 314 15.50 -9.06 17.42
N ALA A 315 15.97 -9.79 18.44
CA ALA A 315 15.10 -10.53 19.35
C ALA A 315 14.15 -9.60 20.13
N PHE A 316 14.68 -8.47 20.63
CA PHE A 316 13.86 -7.43 21.26
C PHE A 316 12.80 -6.90 20.30
N LEU A 317 13.16 -6.49 19.08
CA LEU A 317 12.22 -5.96 18.09
C LEU A 317 11.15 -7.01 17.68
N GLY A 318 11.53 -8.28 17.57
CA GLY A 318 10.63 -9.37 17.21
C GLY A 318 9.53 -9.64 18.24
N GLN A 319 9.72 -9.24 19.50
CA GLN A 319 8.71 -9.40 20.55
C GLN A 319 7.64 -8.29 20.52
N LEU A 320 7.92 -7.16 19.88
CA LEU A 320 7.08 -5.96 19.89
C LEU A 320 5.84 -6.22 19.03
N LYS A 321 4.74 -6.72 19.62
CA LYS A 321 3.52 -7.14 18.91
C LYS A 321 2.29 -6.36 19.32
#